data_AF-A0A6B3UI41-F1
#
_entry.id   AF-A0A6B3UI41-F1
#
_cell.length_a   1.000
_cell.length_b   1.000
_cell.length_c   1.000
_cell.angle_alpha   90.00
_cell.angle_beta   90.00
_cell.angle_gamma   90.00
#
_symmetry.space_group_name_H-M   'P 1'
#
loop_
_entity.id
_entity.type
_entity.pdbx_description
1 polymer ?
#
loop_
_entity_poly.entity_id
_entity_poly.type
_entity_poly.pdbx_seq_one_letter_code
_entity_poly.pdbx_strand_id
1 'polypeptide(L)'
;MKVQLFIAAAAAAMCAAGAASAAPEVEIENAVARVVVIPEARSDIAVDVRQGRADLPQLKVSQRGGGKVEIDGDLDRRIQGCNYHGGASTLDAAVNPPENLVINVRGLPPVKLADAPLITLRVPMNVNIDAGGAVFGSIGRSDSVELAGAGCGDWTVANTKGDMKISVAGSGDVAAGTSASLQASIAGSGDIRTGATQGLRASIAGSGDVRVARVDGPIDASIAGSGDVSVDAGRASRLKASIAGSGDVRFGGTADTLNASVIGSGDVRVGAVTGSISKSVMGSGDVVVGR
;
A
#
# COMPACT_ATOMS: atom_id res chain seq x y z
N MET A 1 -21.82 58.17 -52.49
CA MET A 1 -21.55 56.74 -52.21
C MET A 1 -20.91 56.67 -50.83
N LYS A 2 -21.59 56.03 -49.88
CA LYS A 2 -21.20 55.96 -48.46
C LYS A 2 -20.21 54.79 -48.28
N VAL A 3 -19.03 55.06 -47.74
CA VAL A 3 -18.04 54.05 -47.34
C VAL A 3 -18.30 53.74 -45.86
N GLN A 4 -18.70 52.51 -45.55
CA GLN A 4 -18.82 52.00 -44.18
C GLN A 4 -17.50 51.33 -43.79
N LEU A 5 -16.89 51.82 -42.71
CA LEU A 5 -15.70 51.26 -42.08
C LEU A 5 -16.16 50.29 -40.99
N PHE A 6 -15.87 49.00 -41.14
CA PHE A 6 -16.15 47.98 -40.14
C PHE A 6 -15.01 47.94 -39.11
N ILE A 7 -15.35 48.13 -37.83
CA ILE A 7 -14.46 47.93 -36.68
C ILE A 7 -14.48 46.45 -36.32
N ALA A 8 -13.33 45.77 -36.37
CA ALA A 8 -13.16 44.41 -35.89
C ALA A 8 -12.95 44.40 -34.37
N ALA A 9 -13.85 43.78 -33.62
CA ALA A 9 -13.68 43.49 -32.19
C ALA A 9 -13.01 42.12 -32.03
N ALA A 10 -11.80 42.10 -31.46
CA ALA A 10 -11.12 40.88 -31.05
C ALA A 10 -11.70 40.38 -29.73
N ALA A 11 -12.37 39.22 -29.74
CA ALA A 11 -12.79 38.53 -28.54
C ALA A 11 -11.60 37.72 -27.98
N ALA A 12 -11.09 38.12 -26.82
CA ALA A 12 -10.12 37.34 -26.06
C ALA A 12 -10.83 36.14 -25.42
N ALA A 13 -10.56 34.94 -25.91
CA ALA A 13 -10.96 33.70 -25.26
C ALA A 13 -10.03 33.45 -24.06
N MET A 14 -10.53 33.73 -22.84
CA MET A 14 -9.90 33.25 -21.61
C MET A 14 -10.12 31.74 -21.50
N CYS A 15 -9.08 30.95 -21.78
CA CYS A 15 -9.04 29.54 -21.40
C CYS A 15 -8.91 29.46 -19.87
N ALA A 16 -10.02 29.19 -19.17
CA ALA A 16 -9.97 28.74 -17.78
C ALA A 16 -9.44 27.31 -17.78
N ALA A 17 -8.15 27.14 -17.50
CA ALA A 17 -7.60 25.85 -17.10
C ALA A 17 -8.26 25.47 -15.77
N GLY A 18 -9.21 24.53 -15.81
CA GLY A 18 -9.76 23.94 -14.61
C GLY A 18 -8.62 23.34 -13.80
N ALA A 19 -8.36 23.88 -12.62
CA ALA A 19 -7.49 23.23 -11.65
C ALA A 19 -8.08 21.84 -11.39
N ALA A 20 -7.36 20.80 -11.79
CA ALA A 20 -7.68 19.44 -11.37
C ALA A 20 -7.65 19.45 -9.85
N SER A 21 -8.82 19.35 -9.22
CA SER A 21 -8.91 19.18 -7.77
C SER A 21 -8.14 17.91 -7.43
N ALA A 22 -7.10 18.02 -6.62
CA ALA A 22 -6.45 16.86 -6.04
C ALA A 22 -7.53 15.98 -5.39
N ALA A 23 -7.38 14.65 -5.51
CA ALA A 23 -8.26 13.72 -4.83
C ALA A 23 -8.12 13.95 -3.31
N PRO A 24 -9.21 13.89 -2.53
CA PRO A 24 -9.14 14.01 -1.08
C PRO A 24 -8.15 13.00 -0.49
N GLU A 25 -7.31 13.44 0.43
CA GLU A 25 -6.20 12.69 0.99
C GLU A 25 -6.23 12.82 2.51
N VAL A 26 -5.90 11.74 3.22
CA VAL A 26 -5.63 11.78 4.67
C VAL A 26 -4.17 11.45 4.90
N GLU A 27 -3.48 12.32 5.62
CA GLU A 27 -2.11 12.12 6.09
C GLU A 27 -2.15 12.02 7.63
N ILE A 28 -1.62 10.94 8.17
CA ILE A 28 -1.52 10.69 9.61
C ILE A 28 -0.04 10.58 9.94
N GLU A 29 0.47 11.45 10.81
CA GLU A 29 1.90 11.46 11.16
C GLU A 29 2.13 11.42 12.66
N ASN A 30 3.31 10.93 13.04
CA ASN A 30 3.81 10.96 14.42
C ASN A 30 2.80 10.44 15.44
N ALA A 31 2.03 9.41 15.08
CA ALA A 31 0.89 8.95 15.86
C ALA A 31 1.04 7.51 16.35
N VAL A 32 0.46 7.25 17.52
CA VAL A 32 0.05 5.91 17.96
C VAL A 32 -1.46 5.90 17.94
N ALA A 33 -2.06 5.21 16.98
CA ALA A 33 -3.51 5.27 16.78
C ALA A 33 -4.06 4.00 16.11
N ARG A 34 -5.36 3.76 16.34
CA ARG A 34 -6.17 2.85 15.54
C ARG A 34 -6.98 3.65 14.54
N VAL A 35 -7.10 3.17 13.31
CA VAL A 35 -7.79 3.88 12.23
C VAL A 35 -8.80 2.96 11.56
N VAL A 36 -10.05 3.40 11.48
CA VAL A 36 -11.09 2.70 10.70
C VAL A 36 -11.55 3.62 9.58
N VAL A 37 -11.25 3.23 8.34
CA VAL A 37 -11.60 3.94 7.13
C VAL A 37 -12.85 3.31 6.52
N ILE A 38 -13.88 4.12 6.34
CA ILE A 38 -15.19 3.77 5.83
C ILE A 38 -15.39 4.53 4.51
N PRO A 39 -15.12 3.88 3.36
CA PRO A 39 -15.41 4.46 2.06
C PRO A 39 -16.92 4.58 1.84
N GLU A 40 -17.37 5.73 1.35
CA GLU A 40 -18.77 6.06 1.10
C GLU A 40 -18.90 6.82 -0.24
N ALA A 41 -20.13 6.88 -0.78
CA ALA A 41 -20.46 7.73 -1.93
C ALA A 41 -20.51 9.21 -1.51
N ARG A 42 -19.34 9.80 -1.26
CA ARG A 42 -19.13 11.19 -0.82
C ARG A 42 -17.93 11.83 -1.51
N SER A 43 -17.80 13.14 -1.41
CA SER A 43 -16.69 13.93 -2.01
C SER A 43 -15.79 14.59 -0.98
N ASP A 44 -16.14 14.54 0.29
CA ASP A 44 -15.43 15.12 1.42
C ASP A 44 -14.90 14.04 2.36
N ILE A 45 -14.06 14.44 3.32
CA ILE A 45 -13.55 13.57 4.37
C ILE A 45 -14.12 14.04 5.71
N ALA A 46 -14.79 13.14 6.42
CA ALA A 46 -15.19 13.37 7.81
C ALA A 46 -14.30 12.56 8.76
N VAL A 47 -13.83 13.23 9.80
CA VAL A 47 -12.95 12.67 10.83
C VAL A 47 -13.68 12.69 12.17
N ASP A 48 -13.76 11.54 12.83
CA ASP A 48 -14.17 11.41 14.23
C ASP A 48 -13.00 10.83 15.03
N VAL A 49 -12.66 11.46 16.16
CA VAL A 49 -11.56 11.01 17.02
C VAL A 49 -12.13 10.67 18.39
N ARG A 50 -12.03 9.39 18.75
CA ARG A 50 -12.32 8.91 20.09
C ARG A 50 -11.01 8.74 20.84
N GLN A 51 -10.82 9.58 21.85
CA GLN A 51 -9.62 9.49 22.68
C GLN A 51 -9.55 8.14 23.39
N GLY A 52 -8.33 7.62 23.46
CA GLY A 52 -8.02 6.39 24.16
C GLY A 52 -7.87 6.61 25.66
N ARG A 53 -7.39 5.57 26.36
CA ARG A 53 -7.03 5.64 27.79
C ARG A 53 -5.53 5.84 28.01
N ALA A 54 -4.73 5.70 26.97
CA ALA A 54 -3.30 5.92 27.02
C ALA A 54 -2.98 7.41 27.22
N ASP A 55 -1.90 7.69 27.95
CA ASP A 55 -1.38 9.04 28.18
C ASP A 55 -0.61 9.53 26.95
N LEU A 56 -1.33 9.69 25.83
CA LEU A 56 -0.82 10.18 24.56
C LEU A 56 -1.23 11.66 24.38
N PRO A 57 -0.42 12.47 23.68
CA PRO A 57 -0.84 13.81 23.26
C PRO A 57 -2.16 13.78 22.48
N GLN A 58 -2.91 14.88 22.55
CA GLN A 58 -4.12 15.00 21.75
C GLN A 58 -3.77 15.12 20.28
N LEU A 59 -4.43 14.29 19.46
CA LEU A 59 -4.32 14.35 18.00
C LEU A 59 -4.75 15.74 17.48
N LYS A 60 -3.90 16.36 16.68
CA LYS A 60 -4.16 17.64 16.01
C LYS A 60 -4.70 17.35 14.62
N VAL A 61 -5.98 17.65 14.41
CA VAL A 61 -6.63 17.47 13.10
C VAL A 61 -6.70 18.83 12.39
N SER A 62 -6.20 18.90 11.16
CA SER A 62 -6.30 20.11 10.34
C SER A 62 -6.77 19.78 8.92
N GLN A 63 -7.62 20.65 8.37
CA GLN A 63 -8.06 20.54 6.98
C GLN A 63 -7.36 21.62 6.17
N ARG A 64 -6.72 21.21 5.07
CA ARG A 64 -6.00 22.10 4.14
C ARG A 64 -6.82 22.26 2.85
N GLY A 65 -6.50 23.28 2.06
CA GLY A 65 -7.08 23.44 0.73
C GLY A 65 -6.82 22.21 -0.15
N GLY A 66 -7.75 21.91 -1.06
CA GLY A 66 -7.63 20.76 -1.96
C GLY A 66 -8.13 19.42 -1.40
N GLY A 67 -8.86 19.42 -0.27
CA GLY A 67 -9.45 18.20 0.29
C GLY A 67 -8.47 17.34 1.11
N LYS A 68 -7.31 17.89 1.48
CA LYS A 68 -6.32 17.21 2.32
C LYS A 68 -6.65 17.37 3.81
N VAL A 69 -6.61 16.26 4.53
CA VAL A 69 -6.77 16.18 5.99
C VAL A 69 -5.46 15.70 6.60
N GLU A 70 -4.96 16.43 7.58
CA GLU A 70 -3.71 16.12 8.29
C GLU A 70 -4.06 15.81 9.75
N ILE A 71 -3.58 14.67 10.26
CA ILE A 71 -3.78 14.21 11.63
C ILE A 71 -2.40 13.95 12.26
N ASP A 72 -1.95 14.86 13.11
CA ASP A 72 -0.65 14.77 13.77
C ASP A 72 -0.81 14.28 15.23
N GLY A 73 -0.05 13.26 15.60
CA GLY A 73 -0.01 12.71 16.95
C GLY A 73 0.94 13.41 17.93
N ASP A 74 1.72 14.39 17.49
CA ASP A 74 2.63 15.19 18.33
C ASP A 74 3.67 14.34 19.08
N LEU A 75 4.02 13.17 18.54
CA LEU A 75 5.04 12.29 19.12
C LEU A 75 6.42 12.47 18.49
N ASP A 76 6.54 13.24 17.41
CA ASP A 76 7.76 13.37 16.61
C ASP A 76 8.46 12.00 16.43
N ARG A 77 9.78 11.97 16.63
CA ARG A 77 10.63 10.77 16.60
C ARG A 77 10.67 10.01 17.93
N ARG A 78 9.61 10.06 18.76
CA ARG A 78 9.58 9.36 20.06
C ARG A 78 9.11 7.91 19.93
N ILE A 79 8.50 7.52 18.82
CA ILE A 79 8.09 6.13 18.58
C ILE A 79 9.35 5.31 18.31
N GLN A 80 9.69 4.39 19.22
CA GLN A 80 10.92 3.59 19.15
C GLN A 80 10.71 2.25 18.43
N GLY A 81 9.46 1.78 18.37
CA GLY A 81 9.10 0.53 17.71
C GLY A 81 7.81 -0.06 18.29
N CYS A 82 7.24 -0.98 17.52
CA CYS A 82 6.11 -1.80 17.93
C CYS A 82 6.65 -3.14 18.43
N ASN A 83 6.39 -3.47 19.69
CA ASN A 83 6.75 -4.77 20.23
C ASN A 83 5.57 -5.71 20.06
N TYR A 84 5.61 -6.51 18.99
CA TYR A 84 4.64 -7.56 18.74
C TYR A 84 5.31 -8.89 18.45
N HIS A 85 4.93 -9.93 19.22
CA HIS A 85 5.49 -11.28 19.11
C HIS A 85 4.40 -12.28 18.65
N GLY A 86 3.53 -11.87 17.71
CA GLY A 86 2.30 -12.59 17.42
C GLY A 86 1.86 -12.56 15.96
N GLY A 87 2.76 -12.65 14.98
CA GLY A 87 2.45 -12.93 13.56
C GLY A 87 1.13 -12.34 13.04
N ALA A 88 1.07 -11.03 12.84
CA ALA A 88 -0.10 -10.36 12.31
C ALA A 88 -0.20 -10.58 10.79
N SER A 89 -0.91 -11.61 10.35
CA SER A 89 -1.27 -11.71 8.92
C SER A 89 -2.77 -11.78 8.64
N THR A 90 -3.62 -11.86 9.68
CA THR A 90 -5.07 -12.05 9.52
C THR A 90 -5.94 -11.29 10.53
N LEU A 91 -5.35 -10.56 11.47
CA LEU A 91 -6.09 -9.83 12.50
C LEU A 91 -6.23 -8.36 12.11
N ASP A 92 -7.47 -7.88 11.99
CA ASP A 92 -7.78 -6.45 11.91
C ASP A 92 -7.49 -5.81 13.28
N ALA A 93 -6.23 -5.44 13.49
CA ALA A 93 -5.74 -4.85 14.74
C ALA A 93 -6.33 -3.46 15.03
N ALA A 94 -6.89 -2.78 14.02
CA ALA A 94 -7.59 -1.52 14.22
C ALA A 94 -8.91 -1.73 14.97
N VAL A 95 -9.65 -2.78 14.63
CA VAL A 95 -10.94 -3.11 15.26
C VAL A 95 -10.75 -3.96 16.51
N ASN A 96 -9.91 -5.00 16.44
CA ASN A 96 -9.67 -5.95 17.53
C ASN A 96 -8.17 -6.04 17.85
N PRO A 97 -7.60 -5.03 18.53
CA PRO A 97 -6.18 -5.01 18.84
C PRO A 97 -5.80 -6.16 19.78
N PRO A 98 -4.72 -6.90 19.49
CA PRO A 98 -4.24 -7.95 20.38
C PRO A 98 -3.82 -7.38 21.73
N GLU A 99 -4.13 -8.08 22.83
CA GLU A 99 -3.87 -7.58 24.19
C GLU A 99 -2.38 -7.36 24.50
N ASN A 100 -1.51 -8.12 23.83
CA ASN A 100 -0.06 -8.08 24.01
C ASN A 100 0.66 -7.13 23.02
N LEU A 101 -0.08 -6.39 22.18
CA LEU A 101 0.50 -5.43 21.27
C LEU A 101 0.78 -4.11 21.98
N VAL A 102 2.08 -3.83 22.15
CA VAL A 102 2.57 -2.70 22.93
C VAL A 102 3.51 -1.85 22.07
N ILE A 103 3.33 -0.54 22.14
CA ILE A 103 4.13 0.44 21.43
C ILE A 103 5.03 1.15 22.44
N ASN A 104 6.33 1.20 22.15
CA ASN A 104 7.28 1.92 22.99
C ASN A 104 7.43 3.34 22.48
N VAL A 105 7.06 4.29 23.33
CA VAL A 105 7.22 5.72 23.07
C VAL A 105 8.15 6.30 24.12
N ARG A 106 9.24 6.92 23.67
CA ARG A 106 10.24 7.53 24.54
C ARG A 106 9.59 8.57 25.47
N GLY A 107 9.80 8.39 26.77
CA GLY A 107 9.28 9.28 27.80
C GLY A 107 7.82 9.01 28.18
N LEU A 108 7.22 7.90 27.72
CA LEU A 108 5.92 7.42 28.19
C LEU A 108 6.05 5.98 28.70
N PRO A 109 5.15 5.53 29.59
CA PRO A 109 4.97 4.11 29.86
C PRO A 109 4.63 3.33 28.58
N PRO A 110 4.86 2.01 28.53
CA PRO A 110 4.50 1.20 27.37
C PRO A 110 3.00 1.34 27.04
N VAL A 111 2.69 1.68 25.78
CA VAL A 111 1.34 1.99 25.33
C VAL A 111 0.70 0.75 24.73
N LYS A 112 -0.39 0.25 25.32
CA LYS A 112 -1.19 -0.83 24.72
C LYS A 112 -2.00 -0.28 23.56
N LEU A 113 -2.00 -0.96 22.41
CA LEU A 113 -2.78 -0.49 21.25
C LEU A 113 -4.29 -0.38 21.56
N ALA A 114 -4.82 -1.29 22.39
CA ALA A 114 -6.22 -1.25 22.83
C ALA A 114 -6.61 0.05 23.55
N ASP A 115 -5.63 0.72 24.18
CA ASP A 115 -5.80 1.97 24.90
C ASP A 115 -5.45 3.20 24.05
N ALA A 116 -4.98 3.02 22.81
CA ALA A 116 -4.69 4.11 21.87
C ALA A 116 -5.98 4.76 21.33
N PRO A 117 -5.94 6.03 20.89
CA PRO A 117 -7.08 6.68 20.26
C PRO A 117 -7.57 5.91 19.02
N LEU A 118 -8.87 5.98 18.78
CA LEU A 118 -9.52 5.45 17.60
C LEU A 118 -9.97 6.61 16.70
N ILE A 119 -9.42 6.66 15.50
CA ILE A 119 -9.79 7.59 14.44
C ILE A 119 -10.74 6.88 13.49
N THR A 120 -11.94 7.41 13.30
CA THR A 120 -12.87 6.93 12.29
C THR A 120 -12.89 7.94 11.14
N LEU A 121 -12.56 7.47 9.94
CA LEU A 121 -12.50 8.26 8.72
C LEU A 121 -13.65 7.83 7.81
N ARG A 122 -14.53 8.75 7.43
CA ARG A 122 -15.48 8.53 6.33
C ARG A 122 -14.96 9.27 5.12
N VAL A 123 -14.66 8.54 4.06
CA VAL A 123 -13.90 9.03 2.90
C VAL A 123 -14.64 8.70 1.60
N PRO A 124 -14.30 9.33 0.46
CA PRO A 124 -14.78 8.89 -0.85
C PRO A 124 -14.42 7.44 -1.17
N MET A 125 -15.12 6.83 -2.14
CA MET A 125 -14.84 5.46 -2.62
C MET A 125 -13.43 5.29 -3.21
N ASN A 126 -12.78 6.37 -3.64
CA ASN A 126 -11.37 6.40 -4.03
C ASN A 126 -10.55 6.81 -2.82
N VAL A 127 -9.96 5.83 -2.14
CA VAL A 127 -9.27 6.03 -0.86
C VAL A 127 -7.82 6.42 -1.12
N ASN A 128 -7.36 7.51 -0.49
CA ASN A 128 -5.94 7.89 -0.45
C ASN A 128 -5.53 8.20 1.00
N ILE A 129 -4.68 7.35 1.58
CA ILE A 129 -4.21 7.44 2.97
C ILE A 129 -2.70 7.30 3.02
N ASP A 130 -2.03 8.28 3.63
CA ASP A 130 -0.66 8.17 4.12
C ASP A 130 -0.67 8.09 5.66
N ALA A 131 0.00 7.10 6.22
CA ALA A 131 0.02 6.85 7.65
C ALA A 131 1.42 6.50 8.13
N GLY A 132 2.03 7.40 8.91
CA GLY A 132 3.32 7.27 9.55
C GLY A 132 3.25 7.05 11.07
N GLY A 133 4.16 6.22 11.58
CA GLY A 133 4.33 5.97 13.01
C GLY A 133 3.88 4.56 13.41
N ALA A 134 3.07 4.45 14.46
CA ALA A 134 2.47 3.20 14.92
C ALA A 134 0.96 3.27 14.74
N VAL A 135 0.55 3.35 13.48
CA VAL A 135 -0.85 3.50 13.06
C VAL A 135 -1.37 2.18 12.53
N PHE A 136 -2.33 1.58 13.24
CA PHE A 136 -2.93 0.31 12.88
C PHE A 136 -4.30 0.56 12.27
N GLY A 137 -4.50 0.15 11.02
CA GLY A 137 -5.62 0.61 10.23
C GLY A 137 -6.45 -0.48 9.57
N SER A 138 -7.72 -0.18 9.29
CA SER A 138 -8.53 -0.96 8.36
C SER A 138 -9.26 -0.10 7.36
N ILE A 139 -9.34 -0.56 6.11
CA ILE A 139 -10.00 0.11 5.00
C ILE A 139 -11.14 -0.78 4.50
N GLY A 140 -12.35 -0.24 4.51
CA GLY A 140 -13.54 -0.89 3.96
C GLY A 140 -13.48 -1.09 2.44
N ARG A 141 -14.53 -1.71 1.88
CA ARG A 141 -14.63 -1.93 0.42
C ARG A 141 -14.67 -0.59 -0.32
N SER A 142 -13.93 -0.50 -1.42
CA SER A 142 -13.65 0.74 -2.14
C SER A 142 -13.60 0.53 -3.66
N ASP A 143 -13.64 1.63 -4.41
CA ASP A 143 -13.43 1.62 -5.86
C ASP A 143 -11.93 1.57 -6.19
N SER A 144 -11.11 2.37 -5.49
CA SER A 144 -9.64 2.32 -5.55
C SER A 144 -9.02 2.56 -4.18
N VAL A 145 -7.77 2.13 -3.99
CA VAL A 145 -6.99 2.38 -2.77
C VAL A 145 -5.57 2.78 -3.14
N GLU A 146 -5.12 3.90 -2.59
CA GLU A 146 -3.72 4.25 -2.40
C GLU A 146 -3.44 4.31 -0.90
N LEU A 147 -2.62 3.39 -0.41
CA LEU A 147 -2.20 3.29 0.98
C LEU A 147 -0.68 3.39 1.04
N ALA A 148 -0.18 4.38 1.75
CA ALA A 148 1.20 4.47 2.20
C ALA A 148 1.25 4.26 3.71
N GLY A 149 1.92 3.19 4.15
CA GLY A 149 2.15 2.88 5.56
C GLY A 149 3.63 3.00 5.89
N ALA A 150 3.99 3.92 6.77
CA ALA A 150 5.35 4.11 7.25
C ALA A 150 5.47 3.82 8.75
N GLY A 151 6.55 3.17 9.15
CA GLY A 151 6.79 2.77 10.54
C GLY A 151 6.43 1.30 10.80
N CYS A 152 5.65 1.03 11.85
CA CYS A 152 5.44 -0.34 12.34
C CYS A 152 3.97 -0.74 12.52
N GLY A 153 3.04 0.06 11.97
CA GLY A 153 1.61 -0.22 12.06
C GLY A 153 1.11 -1.11 10.94
N ASP A 154 0.22 -2.04 11.29
CA ASP A 154 -0.36 -3.01 10.35
C ASP A 154 -1.66 -2.49 9.75
N TRP A 155 -1.96 -2.91 8.51
CA TRP A 155 -3.17 -2.52 7.79
C TRP A 155 -3.95 -3.71 7.25
N THR A 156 -5.28 -3.64 7.35
CA THR A 156 -6.19 -4.55 6.65
C THR A 156 -7.01 -3.79 5.60
N VAL A 157 -6.96 -4.23 4.35
CA VAL A 157 -7.72 -3.60 3.25
C VAL A 157 -8.73 -4.60 2.69
N ALA A 158 -10.01 -4.24 2.68
CA ALA A 158 -11.05 -5.08 2.10
C ALA A 158 -10.92 -5.17 0.56
N ASN A 159 -11.82 -5.91 -0.09
CA ASN A 159 -11.84 -6.01 -1.55
C ASN A 159 -12.00 -4.63 -2.20
N THR A 160 -11.11 -4.33 -3.14
CA THR A 160 -11.10 -3.12 -3.96
C THR A 160 -11.55 -3.46 -5.37
N LYS A 161 -12.42 -2.65 -5.97
CA LYS A 161 -12.97 -2.94 -7.30
C LYS A 161 -11.94 -2.75 -8.41
N GLY A 162 -11.13 -1.70 -8.32
CA GLY A 162 -10.17 -1.27 -9.32
C GLY A 162 -8.73 -1.40 -8.85
N ASP A 163 -7.99 -0.30 -8.99
CA ASP A 163 -6.58 -0.21 -8.68
C ASP A 163 -6.35 -0.17 -7.17
N MET A 164 -5.41 -1.00 -6.72
CA MET A 164 -4.93 -1.05 -5.34
C MET A 164 -3.42 -0.83 -5.35
N LYS A 165 -2.97 0.28 -4.77
CA LYS A 165 -1.57 0.61 -4.55
C LYS A 165 -1.28 0.58 -3.05
N ILE A 166 -0.35 -0.28 -2.66
CA ILE A 166 0.09 -0.44 -1.27
C ILE A 166 1.59 -0.20 -1.24
N SER A 167 2.01 0.77 -0.44
CA SER A 167 3.41 1.10 -0.16
C SER A 167 3.70 0.92 1.33
N VAL A 168 4.65 0.06 1.67
CA VAL A 168 5.10 -0.16 3.05
C VAL A 168 6.52 0.34 3.19
N ALA A 169 6.76 1.28 4.10
CA ALA A 169 8.07 1.82 4.42
C ALA A 169 8.38 1.61 5.92
N GLY A 170 9.03 0.49 6.25
CA GLY A 170 9.28 0.09 7.64
C GLY A 170 9.03 -1.40 7.86
N SER A 171 8.34 -1.73 8.95
CA SER A 171 8.13 -3.11 9.42
C SER A 171 6.66 -3.48 9.64
N GLY A 172 5.72 -2.64 9.23
CA GLY A 172 4.28 -2.95 9.33
C GLY A 172 3.82 -3.89 8.22
N ASP A 173 2.87 -4.75 8.51
CA ASP A 173 2.31 -5.72 7.57
C ASP A 173 0.98 -5.25 6.96
N VAL A 174 0.68 -5.68 5.74
CA VAL A 174 -0.60 -5.40 5.08
C VAL A 174 -1.28 -6.68 4.63
N ALA A 175 -2.51 -6.89 5.08
CA ALA A 175 -3.41 -7.92 4.56
C ALA A 175 -4.49 -7.27 3.70
N ALA A 176 -4.61 -7.66 2.43
CA ALA A 176 -5.57 -7.08 1.50
C ALA A 176 -6.46 -8.12 0.79
N GLY A 177 -7.65 -7.69 0.41
CA GLY A 177 -8.60 -8.47 -0.38
C GLY A 177 -8.23 -8.59 -1.86
N THR A 178 -9.24 -8.79 -2.70
CA THR A 178 -9.09 -8.84 -4.17
C THR A 178 -8.96 -7.44 -4.78
N SER A 179 -8.34 -7.33 -5.95
CA SER A 179 -8.27 -6.10 -6.76
C SER A 179 -8.35 -6.38 -8.26
N ALA A 180 -8.59 -5.36 -9.09
CA ALA A 180 -8.39 -5.49 -10.54
C ALA A 180 -6.90 -5.40 -10.90
N SER A 181 -6.18 -4.48 -10.26
CA SER A 181 -4.74 -4.27 -10.44
C SER A 181 -4.09 -4.05 -9.08
N LEU A 182 -2.94 -4.68 -8.84
CA LEU A 182 -2.16 -4.53 -7.62
C LEU A 182 -0.78 -3.95 -7.92
N GLN A 183 -0.47 -2.81 -7.32
CA GLN A 183 0.88 -2.31 -7.15
C GLN A 183 1.30 -2.46 -5.68
N ALA A 184 2.20 -3.40 -5.39
CA ALA A 184 2.72 -3.66 -4.05
C ALA A 184 4.18 -3.21 -3.98
N SER A 185 4.52 -2.32 -3.05
CA SER A 185 5.87 -1.79 -2.86
C SER A 185 6.29 -1.92 -1.40
N ILE A 186 7.46 -2.50 -1.14
CA ILE A 186 8.03 -2.65 0.20
C ILE A 186 9.41 -2.01 0.20
N ALA A 187 9.65 -1.11 1.15
CA ALA A 187 10.94 -0.54 1.50
C ALA A 187 11.20 -0.80 2.99
N GLY A 188 11.84 -1.91 3.32
CA GLY A 188 12.01 -2.37 4.70
C GLY A 188 11.78 -3.87 4.87
N SER A 189 11.07 -4.25 5.93
CA SER A 189 10.95 -5.62 6.40
C SER A 189 9.51 -6.10 6.60
N GLY A 190 8.52 -5.24 6.37
CA GLY A 190 7.10 -5.62 6.47
C GLY A 190 6.62 -6.42 5.26
N ASP A 191 5.57 -7.21 5.45
CA ASP A 191 4.99 -8.11 4.45
C ASP A 191 3.68 -7.57 3.86
N ILE A 192 3.41 -7.91 2.60
CA ILE A 192 2.10 -7.69 1.96
C ILE A 192 1.50 -9.03 1.56
N ARG A 193 0.29 -9.33 2.05
CA ARG A 193 -0.49 -10.53 1.67
C ARG A 193 -1.80 -10.10 1.03
N THR A 194 -2.11 -10.59 -0.15
CA THR A 194 -3.31 -10.17 -0.90
C THR A 194 -4.09 -11.34 -1.50
N GLY A 195 -5.36 -11.08 -1.81
CA GLY A 195 -6.23 -12.02 -2.53
C GLY A 195 -5.91 -12.15 -4.02
N ALA A 196 -6.92 -12.42 -4.83
CA ALA A 196 -6.77 -12.50 -6.28
C ALA A 196 -6.69 -11.12 -6.94
N THR A 197 -5.88 -11.00 -8.00
CA THR A 197 -5.81 -9.80 -8.85
C THR A 197 -5.66 -10.14 -10.34
N GLN A 198 -5.99 -9.20 -11.24
CA GLN A 198 -5.82 -9.38 -12.69
C GLN A 198 -4.48 -8.83 -13.20
N GLY A 199 -3.66 -8.25 -12.33
CA GLY A 199 -2.31 -7.81 -12.67
C GLY A 199 -1.51 -7.47 -11.42
N LEU A 200 -0.23 -7.82 -11.44
CA LEU A 200 0.68 -7.60 -10.31
C LEU A 200 1.92 -6.83 -10.77
N ARG A 201 2.18 -5.72 -10.09
CA ARG A 201 3.49 -5.08 -10.03
C ARG A 201 3.99 -5.13 -8.58
N ALA A 202 4.99 -5.95 -8.31
CA ALA A 202 5.63 -6.07 -7.00
C ALA A 202 7.04 -5.49 -7.04
N SER A 203 7.38 -4.63 -6.08
CA SER A 203 8.72 -4.06 -5.91
C SER A 203 9.16 -4.17 -4.45
N ILE A 204 10.26 -4.86 -4.20
CA ILE A 204 10.81 -5.06 -2.86
C ILE A 204 12.22 -4.46 -2.81
N ALA A 205 12.45 -3.55 -1.87
CA ALA A 205 13.75 -3.02 -1.50
C ALA A 205 13.98 -3.29 -0.01
N GLY A 206 14.56 -4.44 0.31
CA GLY A 206 14.71 -4.91 1.69
C GLY A 206 14.50 -6.41 1.85
N SER A 207 13.82 -6.80 2.92
CA SER A 207 13.69 -8.20 3.36
C SER A 207 12.24 -8.66 3.58
N GLY A 208 11.25 -7.81 3.35
CA GLY A 208 9.83 -8.19 3.47
C GLY A 208 9.31 -8.92 2.24
N ASP A 209 8.21 -9.65 2.39
CA ASP A 209 7.65 -10.52 1.35
C ASP A 209 6.35 -9.96 0.73
N VAL A 210 6.10 -10.28 -0.54
CA VAL A 210 4.78 -10.13 -1.18
C VAL A 210 4.18 -11.50 -1.48
N ARG A 211 3.00 -11.80 -0.95
CA ARG A 211 2.24 -13.03 -1.23
C ARG A 211 0.89 -12.72 -1.84
N VAL A 212 0.57 -13.35 -2.96
CA VAL A 212 -0.67 -13.13 -3.71
C VAL A 212 -1.34 -14.47 -3.99
N ALA A 213 -2.60 -14.63 -3.59
CA ALA A 213 -3.29 -15.91 -3.73
C ALA A 213 -3.47 -16.33 -5.21
N ARG A 214 -3.71 -15.36 -6.11
CA ARG A 214 -3.90 -15.64 -7.53
C ARG A 214 -3.63 -14.42 -8.40
N VAL A 215 -2.95 -14.62 -9.54
CA VAL A 215 -2.85 -13.59 -10.58
C VAL A 215 -3.30 -14.13 -11.94
N ASP A 216 -4.32 -13.52 -12.53
CA ASP A 216 -4.84 -13.85 -13.86
C ASP A 216 -4.59 -12.70 -14.86
N GLY A 217 -3.31 -12.34 -15.02
CA GLY A 217 -2.81 -11.34 -15.98
C GLY A 217 -1.31 -11.06 -15.81
N PRO A 218 -0.78 -9.91 -16.25
CA PRO A 218 0.67 -9.67 -16.25
C PRO A 218 1.25 -9.60 -14.84
N ILE A 219 2.44 -10.18 -14.66
CA ILE A 219 3.23 -10.11 -13.42
C ILE A 219 4.57 -9.44 -13.72
N ASP A 220 4.89 -8.38 -12.97
CA ASP A 220 6.17 -7.68 -12.95
C ASP A 220 6.70 -7.67 -11.51
N ALA A 221 7.67 -8.52 -11.21
CA ALA A 221 8.28 -8.67 -9.89
C ALA A 221 9.74 -8.18 -9.92
N SER A 222 10.05 -7.21 -9.07
CA SER A 222 11.40 -6.66 -8.91
C SER A 222 11.83 -6.73 -7.45
N ILE A 223 12.99 -7.34 -7.19
CA ILE A 223 13.53 -7.56 -5.84
C ILE A 223 14.95 -7.00 -5.80
N ALA A 224 15.21 -6.10 -4.86
CA ALA A 224 16.52 -5.60 -4.48
C ALA A 224 16.73 -5.88 -2.98
N GLY A 225 17.40 -6.99 -2.66
CA GLY A 225 17.55 -7.46 -1.28
C GLY A 225 17.29 -8.96 -1.12
N SER A 226 16.60 -9.32 -0.04
CA SER A 226 16.43 -10.72 0.40
C SER A 226 14.97 -11.15 0.59
N GLY A 227 14.00 -10.27 0.35
CA GLY A 227 12.57 -10.61 0.44
C GLY A 227 12.06 -11.35 -0.80
N ASP A 228 10.94 -12.05 -0.66
CA ASP A 228 10.38 -12.93 -1.69
C ASP A 228 9.08 -12.40 -2.31
N VAL A 229 8.82 -12.77 -3.57
CA VAL A 229 7.49 -12.65 -4.19
C VAL A 229 6.93 -14.04 -4.47
N SER A 230 5.78 -14.37 -3.87
CA SER A 230 5.08 -15.64 -4.09
C SER A 230 3.67 -15.42 -4.63
N VAL A 231 3.35 -16.07 -5.74
CA VAL A 231 2.01 -16.11 -6.32
C VAL A 231 1.56 -17.57 -6.39
N ASP A 232 0.53 -17.93 -5.64
CA ASP A 232 0.19 -19.35 -5.42
C ASP A 232 -0.38 -20.02 -6.69
N ALA A 233 -1.19 -19.29 -7.47
CA ALA A 233 -1.85 -19.82 -8.67
C ALA A 233 -2.19 -18.74 -9.70
N GLY A 234 -2.66 -19.17 -10.87
CA GLY A 234 -3.24 -18.30 -11.90
C GLY A 234 -2.66 -18.51 -13.29
N ARG A 235 -3.02 -17.62 -14.22
CA ARG A 235 -2.51 -17.60 -15.58
C ARG A 235 -1.97 -16.21 -15.95
N ALA A 236 -0.66 -16.12 -16.14
CA ALA A 236 0.00 -14.87 -16.48
C ALA A 236 0.26 -14.74 -17.98
N SER A 237 -0.18 -13.63 -18.60
CA SER A 237 0.15 -13.34 -20.01
C SER A 237 1.64 -13.06 -20.21
N ARG A 238 2.29 -12.50 -19.18
CA ARG A 238 3.74 -12.41 -19.05
C ARG A 238 4.13 -12.47 -17.59
N LEU A 239 5.25 -13.12 -17.31
CA LEU A 239 5.93 -13.07 -16.03
C LEU A 239 7.30 -12.45 -16.25
N LYS A 240 7.52 -11.25 -15.71
CA LYS A 240 8.83 -10.62 -15.63
C LYS A 240 9.32 -10.69 -14.18
N ALA A 241 10.49 -11.27 -13.98
CA ALA A 241 11.17 -11.36 -12.69
C ALA A 241 12.55 -10.71 -12.80
N SER A 242 12.88 -9.80 -11.89
CA SER A 242 14.18 -9.14 -11.83
C SER A 242 14.66 -9.15 -10.38
N ILE A 243 15.73 -9.90 -10.11
CA ILE A 243 16.27 -10.12 -8.77
C ILE A 243 17.70 -9.58 -8.73
N ALA A 244 17.97 -8.70 -7.78
CA ALA A 244 19.30 -8.23 -7.40
C ALA A 244 19.49 -8.50 -5.90
N GLY A 245 20.12 -9.64 -5.56
CA GLY A 245 20.29 -10.09 -4.18
C GLY A 245 20.02 -11.58 -4.01
N SER A 246 19.34 -11.93 -2.92
CA SER A 246 19.16 -13.32 -2.47
C SER A 246 17.69 -13.75 -2.33
N GLY A 247 16.74 -12.85 -2.59
CA GLY A 247 15.31 -13.17 -2.55
C GLY A 247 14.82 -13.93 -3.78
N ASP A 248 13.67 -14.58 -3.67
CA ASP A 248 13.11 -15.50 -4.67
C ASP A 248 11.81 -14.98 -5.30
N VAL A 249 11.55 -15.41 -6.53
CA VAL A 249 10.22 -15.27 -7.17
C VAL A 249 9.63 -16.66 -7.41
N ARG A 250 8.45 -16.94 -6.84
CA ARG A 250 7.71 -18.18 -7.05
C ARG A 250 6.35 -17.89 -7.67
N PHE A 251 6.02 -18.57 -8.77
CA PHE A 251 4.69 -18.56 -9.38
C PHE A 251 4.20 -19.99 -9.59
N GLY A 252 3.21 -20.43 -8.81
CA GLY A 252 2.63 -21.77 -8.91
C GLY A 252 1.71 -21.97 -10.12
N GLY A 253 1.45 -20.92 -10.91
CA GLY A 253 0.58 -20.95 -12.08
C GLY A 253 1.29 -21.22 -13.41
N THR A 254 0.61 -20.88 -14.50
CA THR A 254 1.13 -20.98 -15.87
C THR A 254 1.37 -19.60 -16.46
N ALA A 255 2.56 -19.35 -16.98
CA ALA A 255 2.87 -18.11 -17.71
C ALA A 255 2.93 -18.38 -19.23
N ASP A 256 2.38 -17.47 -20.04
CA ASP A 256 2.54 -17.56 -21.49
C ASP A 256 3.98 -17.19 -21.90
N THR A 257 4.59 -16.22 -21.22
CA THR A 257 6.00 -15.85 -21.42
C THR A 257 6.72 -15.61 -20.09
N LEU A 258 7.98 -16.02 -20.02
CA LEU A 258 8.86 -15.80 -18.86
C LEU A 258 10.09 -14.98 -19.27
N ASN A 259 10.33 -13.86 -18.59
CA ASN A 259 11.57 -13.10 -18.65
C ASN A 259 12.15 -12.99 -17.23
N ALA A 260 13.23 -13.71 -16.96
CA ALA A 260 13.90 -13.72 -15.67
C ALA A 260 15.32 -13.15 -15.78
N SER A 261 15.66 -12.20 -14.91
CA SER A 261 17.02 -11.69 -14.73
C SER A 261 17.40 -11.79 -13.27
N VAL A 262 18.46 -12.52 -12.96
CA VAL A 262 18.94 -12.74 -11.60
C VAL A 262 20.40 -12.31 -11.50
N ILE A 263 20.68 -11.42 -10.56
CA ILE A 263 22.04 -11.04 -10.16
C ILE A 263 22.16 -11.35 -8.66
N GLY A 264 22.93 -12.37 -8.31
CA GLY A 264 23.08 -12.85 -6.93
C GLY A 264 22.74 -14.33 -6.78
N SER A 265 22.06 -14.67 -5.68
CA SER A 265 21.83 -16.06 -5.25
C SER A 265 20.36 -16.47 -5.19
N GLY A 266 19.43 -15.57 -5.50
CA GLY A 266 18.01 -15.85 -5.50
C GLY A 266 17.55 -16.68 -6.70
N ASP A 267 16.38 -17.31 -6.57
CA ASP A 267 15.81 -18.23 -7.55
C ASP A 267 14.50 -17.72 -8.16
N VAL A 268 14.23 -18.13 -9.39
CA VAL A 268 12.90 -17.99 -10.01
C VAL A 268 12.31 -19.38 -10.26
N ARG A 269 11.16 -19.68 -9.67
CA ARG A 269 10.42 -20.95 -9.86
C ARG A 269 9.04 -20.69 -10.45
N VAL A 270 8.73 -21.36 -11.55
CA VAL A 270 7.45 -21.21 -12.27
C VAL A 270 6.82 -22.57 -12.54
N GLY A 271 5.53 -22.73 -12.22
CA GLY A 271 4.82 -23.99 -12.37
C GLY A 271 4.80 -24.53 -13.80
N ALA A 272 4.48 -23.67 -14.78
CA ALA A 272 4.57 -23.99 -16.20
C ALA A 272 4.79 -22.73 -17.07
N VAL A 273 5.43 -22.89 -18.22
CA VAL A 273 5.53 -21.86 -19.26
C VAL A 273 5.15 -22.46 -20.61
N THR A 274 4.24 -21.81 -21.34
CA THR A 274 3.72 -22.34 -22.63
C THR A 274 4.40 -21.74 -23.86
N GLY A 275 4.96 -20.53 -23.74
CA GLY A 275 5.64 -19.82 -24.81
C GLY A 275 7.13 -19.60 -24.53
N SER A 276 7.63 -18.40 -24.88
CA SER A 276 9.05 -18.09 -24.83
C SER A 276 9.57 -17.93 -23.39
N ILE A 277 10.76 -18.50 -23.14
CA ILE A 277 11.53 -18.30 -21.91
C ILE A 277 12.81 -17.54 -22.26
N SER A 278 13.04 -16.41 -21.60
CA SER A 278 14.30 -15.69 -21.58
C SER A 278 14.82 -15.66 -20.15
N LYS A 279 16.04 -16.18 -19.93
CA LYS A 279 16.68 -16.17 -18.60
C LYS A 279 18.11 -15.67 -18.68
N SER A 280 18.50 -14.84 -17.73
CA SER A 280 19.88 -14.42 -17.50
C SER A 280 20.17 -14.53 -16.00
N VAL A 281 21.23 -15.26 -15.65
CA VAL A 281 21.64 -15.46 -14.26
C VAL A 281 23.13 -15.13 -14.15
N MET A 282 23.45 -14.24 -13.22
CA MET A 282 24.82 -13.88 -12.85
C MET A 282 24.98 -14.10 -11.34
N GLY A 283 25.60 -15.22 -10.98
CA GLY A 283 25.76 -15.64 -9.59
C GLY A 283 25.41 -17.12 -9.41
N SER A 284 24.87 -17.47 -8.25
CA SER A 284 24.62 -18.87 -7.85
C SER A 284 23.15 -19.29 -7.87
N GLY A 285 22.23 -18.38 -8.19
CA GLY A 285 20.80 -18.68 -8.29
C GLY A 285 20.42 -19.51 -9.52
N ASP A 286 19.15 -19.88 -9.64
CA ASP A 286 18.63 -20.64 -10.78
C ASP A 286 17.23 -20.17 -11.25
N VAL A 287 16.86 -20.55 -12.47
CA VAL A 287 15.53 -20.35 -13.04
C VAL A 287 14.96 -21.70 -13.47
N VAL A 288 13.98 -22.18 -12.69
CA VAL A 288 13.35 -23.49 -12.82
C VAL A 288 11.91 -23.36 -13.32
N VAL A 289 11.56 -24.18 -14.31
CA VAL A 289 10.20 -24.31 -14.83
C VAL A 289 9.74 -25.76 -14.68
N GLY A 290 8.59 -25.98 -14.05
CA GLY A 290 8.05 -27.30 -13.75
C GLY A 290 7.98 -27.60 -12.25
N ARG A 291 7.47 -28.79 -11.92
CA ARG A 291 7.51 -29.35 -10.56
C ARG A 291 8.80 -30.12 -10.33
#